data_AF-A0A7Z9MA66-F1
#
_entry.id   AF-A0A7Z9MA66-F1
#
_cell.length_a   1.000
_cell.length_b   1.000
_cell.length_c   1.000
_cell.angle_alpha   90.00
_cell.angle_beta   90.00
_cell.angle_gamma   90.00
#
_symmetry.space_group_name_H-M   'P 1'
#
loop_
_entity.id
_entity.type
_entity.pdbx_description
1 polymer ?
#
loop_
_entity_poly.entity_id
_entity_poly.type
_entity_poly.pdbx_seq_one_letter_code
_entity_poly.pdbx_strand_id
1 'polypeptide(L)'
;EVARKMVCEWGMSKVMGPLTFGKKEQEIFLGREIAQHRDYSELTAQKIDEEVTKIVTEAEKVVMKLLKNNIDKLHSLAKVLLEYETINGADIDDILAGVKLKRRPARENNGQTVEEESIPETVDETEPEEEEKKAE
;
A
#
# COMPACT_ATOMS: atom_id res chain seq x y z
N GLU A 1 -11.81 -8.64 4.39
CA GLU A 1 -12.69 -7.75 5.19
C GLU A 1 -13.23 -6.55 4.40
N VAL A 2 -12.37 -5.81 3.69
CA VAL A 2 -12.78 -4.62 2.89
C VAL A 2 -13.93 -4.92 1.91
N ALA A 3 -13.84 -6.01 1.15
CA ALA A 3 -14.90 -6.40 0.20
C ALA A 3 -16.28 -6.57 0.87
N ARG A 4 -16.34 -7.09 2.12
CA ARG A 4 -17.60 -7.21 2.86
C ARG A 4 -18.16 -5.83 3.23
N LYS A 5 -17.31 -4.88 3.63
CA LYS A 5 -17.72 -3.48 3.89
C LYS A 5 -18.18 -2.77 2.62
N MET A 6 -17.54 -3.03 1.47
CA MET A 6 -17.98 -2.49 0.17
C MET A 6 -19.41 -2.91 -0.15
N VAL A 7 -19.75 -4.18 0.08
CA VAL A 7 -21.08 -4.72 -0.21
C VAL A 7 -22.12 -4.34 0.86
N CYS A 8 -21.78 -4.50 2.14
CA CYS A 8 -22.72 -4.32 3.24
C CYS A 8 -22.86 -2.87 3.73
N GLU A 9 -21.77 -2.10 3.76
CA GLU A 9 -21.76 -0.76 4.38
C GLU A 9 -21.86 0.36 3.33
N TRP A 10 -21.12 0.22 2.23
CA TRP A 10 -20.94 1.29 1.24
C TRP A 10 -21.86 1.18 0.02
N GLY A 11 -22.64 0.11 -0.11
CA GLY A 11 -23.57 -0.08 -1.23
C GLY A 11 -22.87 -0.20 -2.59
N MET A 12 -21.63 -0.68 -2.62
CA MET A 12 -20.81 -0.81 -3.84
C MET A 12 -21.08 -2.09 -4.63
N SER A 13 -22.20 -2.78 -4.38
CA SER A 13 -22.67 -3.90 -5.21
C SER A 13 -23.86 -3.49 -6.06
N LYS A 14 -23.78 -3.78 -7.36
CA LYS A 14 -24.88 -3.56 -8.32
C LYS A 14 -26.09 -4.45 -8.04
N VAL A 15 -25.89 -5.58 -7.37
CA VAL A 15 -26.92 -6.58 -7.08
C VAL A 15 -27.69 -6.25 -5.81
N MET A 16 -26.96 -5.81 -4.78
CA MET A 16 -27.55 -5.47 -3.47
C MET A 16 -28.12 -4.05 -3.44
N GLY A 17 -27.69 -3.18 -4.35
CA GLY A 17 -28.10 -1.78 -4.42
C GLY A 17 -27.46 -0.92 -3.34
N PRO A 18 -27.84 0.37 -3.24
CA PRO A 18 -27.26 1.33 -2.30
C PRO A 18 -27.83 1.17 -0.87
N LEU A 19 -28.07 -0.07 -0.44
CA LEU A 19 -28.63 -0.40 0.87
C LEU A 19 -27.52 -0.84 1.83
N THR A 20 -27.59 -0.33 3.06
CA THR A 20 -26.68 -0.72 4.13
C THR A 20 -27.28 -1.92 4.88
N PHE A 21 -26.54 -3.03 4.93
CA PHE A 21 -26.89 -4.26 5.63
C PHE A 21 -26.02 -4.39 6.89
N GLY A 22 -26.67 -4.31 8.06
CA GLY A 22 -26.00 -4.34 9.36
C GLY A 22 -25.98 -2.96 10.00
N LYS A 23 -26.83 -2.77 11.02
CA LYS A 23 -26.76 -1.60 11.88
C LYS A 23 -25.46 -1.62 12.68
N LYS A 24 -24.52 -0.74 12.37
CA LYS A 24 -23.54 -0.27 13.36
C LYS A 24 -24.22 0.80 14.22
N GLU A 25 -25.21 0.41 15.02
CA GLU A 25 -25.62 1.24 16.16
C GLU A 25 -24.54 1.07 17.25
N GLN A 26 -23.42 1.78 17.08
CA GLN A 26 -22.47 2.02 18.15
C GLN A 26 -23.00 3.14 19.04
N GLU A 27 -24.03 2.84 19.84
CA GLU A 27 -24.33 3.58 21.07
C GLU A 27 -24.01 2.63 22.22
N ILE A 28 -22.76 2.70 22.69
CA ILE A 28 -22.22 1.86 23.76
C ILE A 28 -22.74 2.42 25.10
N PHE A 29 -24.03 2.25 25.39
CA PHE A 29 -24.60 2.62 26.69
C PHE A 29 -24.65 1.41 27.62
N LEU A 30 -23.90 1.52 28.73
CA LEU A 30 -23.91 0.72 29.96
C LEU A 30 -24.43 -0.73 29.84
N GLY A 31 -23.49 -1.66 29.66
CA GLY A 31 -23.58 -3.01 30.23
C GLY A 31 -24.80 -3.83 29.82
N ARG A 32 -24.90 -4.21 28.54
CA ARG A 32 -25.56 -5.45 28.11
C ARG A 32 -24.89 -5.96 26.84
N GLU A 33 -24.81 -7.28 26.78
CA GLU A 33 -23.96 -8.06 25.88
C GLU A 33 -24.25 -7.84 24.40
N ILE A 34 -23.16 -7.93 23.64
CA ILE A 34 -23.00 -7.67 22.22
C ILE A 34 -23.62 -8.84 21.43
N ALA A 35 -24.93 -8.83 21.23
CA ALA A 35 -25.53 -9.61 20.16
C ALA A 35 -25.54 -8.73 18.91
N GLN A 36 -24.52 -8.85 18.05
CA GLN A 36 -24.61 -8.34 16.68
C GLN A 36 -25.72 -9.13 15.98
N HIS A 37 -26.95 -8.61 16.03
CA HIS A 37 -28.07 -9.26 15.37
C HIS A 37 -27.92 -9.05 13.86
N ARG A 38 -27.95 -10.17 13.14
CA ARG A 38 -27.83 -10.19 11.69
C ARG A 38 -29.22 -9.84 11.14
N ASP A 39 -29.49 -8.55 10.95
CA ASP A 39 -30.82 -8.03 10.54
C ASP A 39 -31.16 -8.29 9.06
N TYR A 40 -30.83 -9.46 8.52
CA TYR A 40 -31.15 -9.81 7.14
C TYR A 40 -31.37 -11.32 6.96
N SER A 41 -32.23 -11.66 5.99
CA SER A 41 -32.58 -13.06 5.70
C SER A 41 -31.37 -13.88 5.23
N GLU A 42 -31.41 -15.20 5.41
CA GLU A 42 -30.40 -16.14 4.88
C GLU A 42 -30.19 -15.98 3.37
N LEU A 43 -31.26 -15.73 2.62
CA LEU A 43 -31.18 -15.48 1.18
C LEU A 43 -30.40 -14.19 0.86
N THR A 44 -30.51 -13.18 1.71
CA THR A 44 -29.72 -11.95 1.61
C THR A 44 -28.26 -12.20 1.99
N ALA A 45 -28.01 -13.01 3.03
CA ALA A 45 -26.67 -13.38 3.45
C ALA A 45 -25.90 -14.12 2.34
N GLN A 46 -26.57 -15.06 1.67
CA GLN A 46 -26.00 -15.80 0.55
C GLN A 46 -25.60 -14.86 -0.60
N LYS A 47 -26.47 -13.91 -0.97
CA LYS A 47 -26.18 -12.91 -2.01
C LYS A 47 -24.97 -12.02 -1.65
N ILE A 48 -24.84 -11.65 -0.38
CA ILE A 48 -23.69 -10.88 0.11
C ILE A 48 -22.40 -11.69 -0.10
N ASP A 49 -22.38 -12.95 0.32
CA ASP A 49 -21.18 -13.78 0.23
C ASP A 49 -20.81 -14.10 -1.23
N GLU A 50 -21.80 -14.24 -2.12
CA GLU A 50 -21.59 -14.35 -3.57
C GLU A 50 -20.92 -13.10 -4.16
N GLU A 51 -21.42 -11.91 -3.83
CA GLU A 51 -20.85 -10.65 -4.31
C GLU A 51 -19.46 -10.38 -3.74
N VAL A 52 -19.22 -10.73 -2.47
CA VAL A 52 -17.88 -10.65 -1.87
C VAL A 52 -16.91 -11.57 -2.61
N THR A 53 -17.30 -12.81 -2.86
CA THR A 53 -16.49 -13.77 -3.62
C THR A 53 -16.17 -13.24 -5.02
N LYS A 54 -17.16 -12.66 -5.68
CA LYS A 54 -16.99 -12.08 -7.02
C LYS A 54 -15.96 -10.94 -7.03
N ILE A 55 -16.04 -10.00 -6.10
CA ILE A 55 -15.08 -8.90 -5.99
C ILE A 55 -13.66 -9.44 -5.78
N VAL A 56 -13.49 -10.42 -4.89
CA VAL A 56 -12.18 -11.01 -4.58
C VAL A 56 -11.60 -11.73 -5.79
N THR A 57 -12.40 -12.55 -6.47
CA THR A 57 -11.94 -13.32 -7.65
C THR A 57 -11.66 -12.42 -8.85
N GLU A 58 -12.41 -11.34 -9.05
CA GLU A 58 -12.10 -10.33 -10.07
C GLU A 58 -10.79 -9.59 -9.77
N ALA A 59 -10.60 -9.15 -8.52
CA ALA A 59 -9.37 -8.50 -8.09
C ALA A 59 -8.15 -9.43 -8.27
N GLU A 60 -8.27 -10.70 -7.87
CA GLU A 60 -7.22 -11.71 -8.08
C GLU A 60 -6.86 -11.85 -9.57
N LYS A 61 -7.85 -11.96 -10.45
CA LYS A 61 -7.61 -12.05 -11.91
C LYS A 61 -6.89 -10.82 -12.45
N VAL A 62 -7.29 -9.62 -12.01
CA VAL A 62 -6.66 -8.37 -12.42
C VAL A 62 -5.19 -8.34 -11.95
N VAL A 63 -4.93 -8.69 -10.70
CA VAL A 63 -3.59 -8.73 -10.13
C VAL A 63 -2.73 -9.79 -10.82
N MET A 64 -3.23 -11.01 -11.02
CA MET A 64 -2.52 -12.05 -11.76
C MET A 64 -2.17 -11.61 -13.18
N LYS A 65 -3.08 -10.95 -13.87
CA LYS A 65 -2.81 -10.40 -15.20
C LYS A 65 -1.74 -9.32 -15.16
N LEU A 66 -1.82 -8.41 -14.19
CA LEU A 66 -0.83 -7.33 -14.00
C LEU A 66 0.56 -7.89 -13.72
N LEU A 67 0.67 -8.89 -12.84
CA LEU A 67 1.93 -9.55 -12.48
C LEU A 67 2.50 -10.33 -13.68
N LYS A 68 1.67 -11.09 -14.40
CA LYS A 68 2.10 -11.81 -15.61
C LYS A 68 2.60 -10.87 -16.70
N ASN A 69 1.92 -9.74 -16.91
CA ASN A 69 2.34 -8.74 -17.89
C ASN A 69 3.67 -8.06 -17.53
N ASN A 70 4.05 -8.04 -16.24
CA ASN A 70 5.25 -7.40 -15.73
C ASN A 70 6.21 -8.42 -15.09
N ILE A 71 6.22 -9.67 -15.58
CA ILE A 71 6.98 -10.75 -14.97
C ILE A 71 8.49 -10.47 -14.93
N ASP A 72 9.01 -9.80 -15.97
CA ASP A 72 10.43 -9.42 -16.05
C ASP A 72 10.83 -8.46 -14.92
N LYS A 73 9.95 -7.49 -14.61
CA LYS A 73 10.15 -6.53 -13.52
C LYS A 73 10.10 -7.23 -12.16
N LEU A 74 9.17 -8.18 -12.00
CA LEU A 74 9.08 -9.00 -10.78
C LEU A 74 10.36 -9.83 -10.56
N HIS A 75 10.87 -10.47 -11.62
CA HIS A 75 12.12 -11.21 -11.55
C HIS A 75 13.34 -10.31 -11.29
N SER A 76 13.36 -9.10 -11.86
CA SER A 76 14.39 -8.10 -11.57
C SER A 76 14.39 -7.74 -10.09
N LEU A 77 13.22 -7.40 -9.53
CA LEU A 77 13.07 -7.05 -8.13
C LEU A 77 13.50 -8.20 -7.20
N ALA A 78 13.13 -9.44 -7.54
CA ALA A 78 13.50 -10.62 -6.77
C ALA A 78 15.02 -10.86 -6.76
N LYS A 79 15.70 -10.63 -7.89
CA LYS A 79 17.18 -10.74 -7.96
C LYS A 79 17.85 -9.69 -7.09
N VAL A 80 17.36 -8.45 -7.13
CA VAL A 80 17.91 -7.37 -6.31
C VAL A 80 17.66 -7.63 -4.82
N LEU A 81 16.49 -8.19 -4.45
CA LEU A 81 16.22 -8.57 -3.05
C LEU A 81 17.19 -9.65 -2.55
N LEU A 82 17.60 -10.58 -3.41
CA LEU A 82 18.62 -11.58 -3.07
C LEU A 82 20.01 -10.96 -2.88
N GLU A 83 20.33 -9.87 -3.58
CA GLU A 83 21.64 -9.19 -3.47
C GLU A 83 21.72 -8.24 -2.26
N TYR A 84 20.60 -7.60 -1.89
CA TYR A 84 20.59 -6.49 -0.93
C TYR A 84 19.81 -6.74 0.37
N GLU A 85 19.09 -7.86 0.48
CA GLU A 85 18.18 -8.27 1.58
C GLU A 85 17.00 -7.33 1.86
N THR A 86 17.20 -6.02 1.79
CA THR A 86 16.23 -4.96 2.01
C THR A 86 16.27 -3.93 0.89
N ILE A 87 15.11 -3.48 0.42
CA ILE A 87 14.96 -2.49 -0.65
C ILE A 87 13.95 -1.44 -0.18
N ASN A 88 14.27 -0.15 -0.34
CA ASN A 88 13.36 0.96 -0.03
C ASN A 88 12.54 1.38 -1.26
N GLY A 89 11.48 2.19 -1.05
CA GLY A 89 10.60 2.63 -2.14
C GLY A 89 11.33 3.31 -3.31
N ALA A 90 12.28 4.21 -3.03
CA ALA A 90 13.09 4.86 -4.07
C ALA A 90 13.93 3.85 -4.87
N ASP A 91 14.43 2.81 -4.21
CA ASP A 91 15.21 1.76 -4.86
C ASP A 91 14.33 0.91 -5.79
N ILE A 92 13.05 0.69 -5.45
CA ILE A 92 12.08 0.00 -6.31
C ILE A 92 11.86 0.79 -7.60
N ASP A 93 11.68 2.11 -7.51
CA ASP A 93 11.48 2.96 -8.68
C ASP A 93 12.70 2.93 -9.63
N ASP A 94 13.91 2.97 -9.06
CA ASP A 94 15.16 2.82 -9.81
C ASP A 94 15.26 1.46 -10.52
N ILE A 95 14.93 0.36 -9.83
CA ILE A 95 14.95 -0.99 -10.41
C ILE A 95 13.90 -1.12 -11.53
N LEU A 96 12.72 -0.52 -11.35
CA LEU A 96 11.66 -0.48 -12.36
C LEU A 96 12.06 0.36 -13.58
N ALA A 97 12.88 1.38 -13.39
CA ALA A 97 13.47 2.21 -14.46
C ALA A 97 14.70 1.57 -15.12
N GLY A 98 15.18 0.44 -14.61
CA GLY A 98 16.36 -0.27 -15.14
C GLY A 98 17.69 0.28 -14.66
N VAL A 99 17.69 1.14 -13.64
CA VAL A 99 18.89 1.68 -12.99
C VAL A 99 19.38 0.66 -11.96
N LYS A 100 20.68 0.35 -12.00
CA LYS A 100 21.30 -0.52 -10.98
C LYS A 100 21.52 0.27 -9.69
N LEU A 101 21.15 -0.33 -8.56
CA LEU A 101 21.38 0.27 -7.25
C LEU A 101 22.88 0.45 -7.01
N LYS A 102 23.27 1.66 -6.56
CA LYS A 102 24.66 2.03 -6.26
C LYS A 102 25.08 1.75 -4.81
N ARG A 103 24.33 0.92 -4.08
CA ARG A 103 24.66 0.57 -2.70
C ARG A 103 25.58 -0.65 -2.67
N ARG A 104 26.36 -0.81 -1.59
CA ARG A 104 27.12 -2.04 -1.35
C ARG A 104 26.12 -3.17 -1.00
N PRO A 105 26.23 -4.35 -1.62
CA PRO A 105 25.41 -5.51 -1.24
C PRO A 105 25.70 -5.89 0.22
N ALA A 106 24.72 -6.51 0.88
CA ALA A 106 24.88 -6.98 2.24
C ALA A 106 26.06 -7.97 2.28
N ARG A 107 27.07 -7.66 3.11
CA ARG A 107 28.31 -8.45 3.23
C ARG A 107 27.98 -9.87 3.70
N GLU A 108 28.71 -10.87 3.18
CA GLU A 108 28.90 -12.13 3.92
C GLU A 108 29.45 -11.80 5.31
N ASN A 109 28.73 -12.22 6.34
CA ASN A 109 29.04 -11.94 7.73
C ASN A 109 30.40 -12.55 8.13
N ASN A 110 31.47 -11.75 8.09
CA ASN A 110 32.55 -11.84 9.07
C ASN A 110 32.46 -10.58 9.93
N GLY A 111 31.85 -10.77 11.11
CA GLY A 111 31.33 -9.74 12.00
C GLY A 111 32.19 -8.49 12.15
N GLN A 112 31.72 -7.39 11.54
CA GLN A 112 32.05 -6.02 11.91
C GLN A 112 30.84 -5.17 11.57
N THR A 113 30.14 -4.71 12.61
CA THR A 113 29.16 -3.62 12.56
C THR A 113 29.83 -2.41 11.94
N VAL A 114 29.22 -1.83 10.90
CA VAL A 114 29.67 -0.55 10.33
C VAL A 114 28.55 0.45 10.49
N GLU A 115 28.92 1.57 11.08
CA GLU A 115 28.11 2.70 11.51
C GLU A 115 27.37 3.36 10.33
N GLU A 116 26.18 3.88 10.61
CA GLU A 116 25.41 4.75 9.71
C GLU A 116 26.23 6.02 9.40
N GLU A 117 26.77 6.12 8.18
CA GLU A 117 27.25 7.40 7.66
C GLU A 117 26.06 8.22 7.16
N SER A 118 25.79 9.28 7.93
CA SER A 118 24.92 10.40 7.60
C SER A 118 25.36 11.08 6.29
N ILE A 119 24.35 11.42 5.48
CA ILE A 119 24.51 12.17 4.23
C ILE A 119 24.91 13.62 4.61
N PRO A 120 25.95 14.24 4.01
CA PRO A 120 26.23 15.64 4.26
C PRO A 120 25.26 16.52 3.46
N GLU A 121 24.63 17.48 4.13
CA GLU A 121 23.94 18.62 3.52
C GLU A 121 24.93 19.37 2.62
N THR A 122 24.63 19.42 1.32
CA THR A 122 25.31 20.34 0.40
C THR A 122 24.77 21.75 0.64
N VAL A 123 25.63 22.61 1.19
CA VAL A 123 25.41 24.05 1.30
C VAL A 123 25.51 24.64 -0.11
N ASP A 124 24.42 25.25 -0.57
CA ASP A 124 24.31 25.97 -1.83
C ASP A 124 24.86 27.39 -1.63
N GLU A 125 26.11 27.62 -2.01
CA GLU A 125 26.69 28.97 -2.14
C GLU A 125 26.46 29.46 -3.57
N THR A 126 25.38 30.23 -3.78
CA THR A 126 25.38 31.28 -4.82
C THR A 126 24.58 32.49 -4.32
N GLU A 127 25.28 33.48 -3.78
CA GLU A 127 24.79 34.87 -3.74
C GLU A 127 24.91 35.48 -5.13
N PRO A 128 23.91 36.23 -5.63
CA PRO A 128 24.15 37.28 -6.60
C PRO A 128 24.27 38.65 -5.89
N GLU A 129 25.33 39.36 -6.24
CA GLU A 129 25.51 40.80 -5.97
C GLU A 129 24.37 41.61 -6.60
N GLU A 130 23.80 42.57 -5.88
CA GLU A 130 23.24 43.78 -6.49
C GLU A 130 23.48 45.01 -5.58
N GLU A 131 24.17 45.99 -6.16
CA GLU A 131 24.48 47.31 -5.62
C GLU A 131 23.19 48.14 -5.41
N GLU A 132 23.02 48.73 -4.23
CA GLU A 132 22.20 49.94 -4.08
C GLU A 132 23.04 51.10 -3.53
N LYS A 133 23.11 52.14 -4.39
CA LYS A 133 23.79 53.40 -4.14
C LYS A 133 23.05 54.22 -3.09
N LYS A 134 23.90 54.93 -2.33
CA LYS A 134 23.64 55.97 -1.32
C LYS A 134 22.43 56.87 -1.56
N ALA A 135 21.75 57.16 -0.45
CA ALA A 135 20.97 58.35 -0.21
C ALA A 135 21.83 59.63 -0.30
N GLU A 136 21.39 60.59 -1.12
CA GLU A 136 21.20 62.02 -0.81
C GLU A 136 20.25 62.65 -1.83
#